data_AF-A0A8W8L107-F1
#
_entry.id   AF-A0A8W8L107-F1
#
_cell.length_a   1.000
_cell.length_b   1.000
_cell.length_c   1.000
_cell.angle_alpha   90.00
_cell.angle_beta   90.00
_cell.angle_gamma   90.00
#
_symmetry.space_group_name_H-M   'P 1'
#
loop_
_entity.id
_entity.type
_entity.pdbx_description
1 polymer ?
#
loop_
_entity_poly.entity_id
_entity_poly.type
_entity_poly.pdbx_seq_one_letter_code
_entity_poly.pdbx_strand_id
1 'polypeptide(L)'
;SYLPPSWDDFCTLNETNQNNVTTYAYFCVINSTSSGRWNFTELRSYVSTRDMKYSFDVLCENGANISLPLNAKATNIRKLRVRDCIATDYYADYLNYALDDFPDELEEYVLINIKYLLSVQSMVQSYRKQSDSLPKNVECGDDETLKIKIERNLTYIFSNDLDDMEKEQLGTIFARFIIGRRISSRKCHFANLHLLDTSVSRSKSRFYAESLTEQNRFPALRVLNISHSVIHYIPEQFKTWWLYFPKLEYLDMSYNRIQEIVFHTNTKEMTNHHVPIVTFDFTYNNISRLSVRNFERIIKKKGIFVKMENNPFNCSCTDEMKDVLKYIKETNWNSKKYRRYQYLTKLQCHHPENIKGRFLKSLSIYDLNCDFELMPITVALCVFSFIIFVLIVIMLKYRREIQILFFTRFHCTLPCQPSQTNDDKIFDAFVSYSNDDKDWVHSTFDYNKHKRLAHLKFCMHHKDFVAGKTILENIVKSVEDSRHTMIVLSKNFIESHFCMWEFQEAFQQSIVERKRHLIIILLEDIPENDLPHDVKRCMKTFTYIRKDDAIFTDRLLYSLSYSRRPLPAKLAQDNEAFDAVDQLADKKTCNFKQSVYESSVNKL
;
A
#
# COMPACT_ATOMS: atom_id res chain seq x y z
N SER A 1 -37.04 -1.70 61.55
CA SER A 1 -35.92 -1.34 60.66
C SER A 1 -36.24 -0.08 59.89
N TYR A 2 -35.24 0.67 59.44
CA TYR A 2 -35.44 1.89 58.64
C TYR A 2 -35.41 1.59 57.13
N LEU A 3 -35.71 0.35 56.73
CA LEU A 3 -35.80 -0.13 55.36
C LEU A 3 -37.17 -0.75 55.09
N PRO A 4 -37.54 -0.98 53.81
CA PRO A 4 -38.72 -1.78 53.48
C PRO A 4 -38.66 -3.18 54.12
N PRO A 5 -39.81 -3.84 54.35
CA PRO A 5 -39.85 -5.14 54.99
C PRO A 5 -38.95 -6.15 54.27
N SER A 6 -38.21 -6.96 55.04
CA SER A 6 -37.28 -8.00 54.56
C SER A 6 -36.01 -7.51 53.85
N TRP A 7 -35.79 -6.20 53.73
CA TRP A 7 -34.56 -5.68 53.14
C TRP A 7 -33.35 -5.77 54.07
N ASP A 8 -33.57 -5.91 55.38
CA ASP A 8 -32.50 -6.16 56.36
C ASP A 8 -31.74 -7.47 56.07
N ASP A 9 -32.32 -8.40 55.30
CA ASP A 9 -31.68 -9.67 54.90
C ASP A 9 -30.47 -9.45 53.97
N PHE A 10 -30.46 -8.36 53.20
CA PHE A 10 -29.46 -8.09 52.16
C PHE A 10 -28.91 -6.66 52.17
N CYS A 11 -29.42 -5.78 53.02
CA CYS A 11 -28.94 -4.42 53.23
C CYS A 11 -28.46 -4.24 54.67
N THR A 12 -27.25 -3.70 54.82
CA THR A 12 -26.64 -3.43 56.12
C THR A 12 -26.44 -1.94 56.31
N LEU A 13 -26.71 -1.44 57.52
CA LEU A 13 -26.47 -0.04 57.87
C LEU A 13 -24.97 0.17 58.10
N ASN A 14 -24.39 1.12 57.40
CA ASN A 14 -23.02 1.57 57.58
C ASN A 14 -23.11 2.99 58.17
N GLU A 15 -23.03 3.12 59.50
CA GLU A 15 -23.19 4.43 60.14
C GLU A 15 -22.06 5.39 59.72
N THR A 16 -22.42 6.49 59.05
CA THR A 16 -21.51 7.60 58.80
C THR A 16 -22.14 8.90 59.28
N ASN A 17 -21.74 9.38 60.46
CA ASN A 17 -22.12 10.71 60.95
C ASN A 17 -21.27 11.77 60.25
N GLN A 18 -21.88 12.54 59.34
CA GLN A 18 -21.29 13.75 58.78
C GLN A 18 -22.25 14.94 58.93
N ASN A 19 -21.78 16.00 59.60
CA ASN A 19 -22.36 17.36 59.61
C ASN A 19 -23.81 17.51 60.12
N ASN A 20 -24.10 17.11 61.36
CA ASN A 20 -25.35 17.41 62.09
C ASN A 20 -26.68 17.03 61.41
N VAL A 21 -26.64 16.27 60.31
CA VAL A 21 -27.80 15.64 59.66
C VAL A 21 -27.53 14.14 59.60
N THR A 22 -28.28 13.36 60.38
CA THR A 22 -28.18 11.90 60.40
C THR A 22 -28.62 11.36 59.03
N THR A 23 -27.65 10.92 58.21
CA THR A 23 -27.91 10.24 56.95
C THR A 23 -27.68 8.74 57.16
N TYR A 24 -28.70 7.93 56.93
CA TYR A 24 -28.61 6.48 57.03
C TYR A 24 -28.01 5.93 55.73
N ALA A 25 -26.75 5.51 55.79
CA ALA A 25 -26.07 4.93 54.64
C ALA A 25 -26.19 3.40 54.68
N TYR A 26 -26.79 2.83 53.65
CA TYR A 26 -27.00 1.40 53.49
C TYR A 26 -26.10 0.83 52.41
N PHE A 27 -25.49 -0.31 52.72
CA PHE A 27 -24.79 -1.14 51.74
C PHE A 27 -25.60 -2.41 51.49
N CYS A 28 -26.06 -2.60 50.26
CA CYS A 28 -26.93 -3.69 49.85
C CYS A 28 -26.21 -4.62 48.87
N VAL A 29 -26.16 -5.92 49.17
CA VAL A 29 -25.60 -6.94 48.28
C VAL A 29 -26.72 -7.83 47.75
N ILE A 30 -26.97 -7.76 46.45
CA ILE A 30 -28.03 -8.52 45.79
C ILE A 30 -27.42 -9.77 45.16
N ASN A 31 -27.75 -10.94 45.68
CA ASN A 31 -27.30 -12.23 45.18
C ASN A 31 -28.47 -12.97 44.49
N SER A 32 -28.27 -14.23 44.09
CA SER A 32 -29.31 -15.03 43.45
C SER A 32 -30.56 -15.26 44.31
N THR A 33 -30.45 -15.23 45.64
CA THR A 33 -31.58 -15.43 46.57
C THR A 33 -32.37 -14.14 46.82
N SER A 34 -31.72 -12.98 46.67
CA SER A 34 -32.35 -11.66 46.82
C SER A 34 -32.67 -10.96 45.49
N SER A 35 -32.33 -11.61 44.37
CA SER A 35 -32.58 -11.12 43.02
C SER A 35 -34.06 -10.75 42.84
N GLY A 36 -34.32 -9.51 42.40
CA GLY A 36 -35.65 -8.99 42.12
C GLY A 36 -36.39 -8.45 43.34
N ARG A 37 -35.85 -8.64 44.56
CA ARG A 37 -36.43 -8.08 45.79
C ARG A 37 -36.11 -6.60 45.97
N TRP A 38 -35.00 -6.11 45.39
CA TRP A 38 -34.68 -4.68 45.42
C TRP A 38 -35.53 -3.95 44.36
N ASN A 39 -36.53 -3.21 44.84
CA ASN A 39 -37.46 -2.45 44.01
C ASN A 39 -37.44 -0.96 44.36
N PHE A 40 -37.02 -0.12 43.41
CA PHE A 40 -36.90 1.32 43.66
C PHE A 40 -38.24 2.02 43.89
N THR A 41 -39.33 1.59 43.24
CA THR A 41 -40.66 2.18 43.44
C THR A 41 -41.19 1.90 44.85
N GLU A 42 -40.95 0.69 45.36
CA GLU A 42 -41.25 0.33 46.75
C GLU A 42 -40.41 1.17 47.71
N LEU A 43 -39.10 1.25 47.47
CA LEU A 43 -38.18 2.06 48.27
C LEU A 43 -38.62 3.52 48.31
N ARG A 44 -38.90 4.13 47.16
CA ARG A 44 -39.37 5.51 47.03
C ARG A 44 -40.63 5.76 47.86
N SER A 45 -41.60 4.86 47.78
CA SER A 45 -42.85 4.97 48.54
C SER A 45 -42.62 4.82 50.05
N TYR A 46 -41.65 3.99 50.44
CA TYR A 46 -41.30 3.81 51.84
C TYR A 46 -40.59 5.02 52.43
N VAL A 47 -39.56 5.54 51.75
CA VAL A 47 -38.74 6.65 52.26
C VAL A 47 -39.46 7.99 52.23
N SER A 48 -40.45 8.18 51.36
CA SER A 48 -41.20 9.44 51.26
C SER A 48 -42.02 9.77 52.51
N THR A 49 -42.37 8.76 53.31
CA THR A 49 -43.15 8.90 54.55
C THR A 49 -42.29 9.17 55.78
N ARG A 50 -40.96 9.22 55.63
CA ARG A 50 -40.01 9.28 56.73
C ARG A 50 -39.30 10.63 56.78
N ASP A 51 -38.99 11.12 57.98
CA ASP A 51 -38.20 12.34 58.18
C ASP A 51 -36.71 12.00 58.43
N MET A 52 -36.11 11.29 57.48
CA MET A 52 -34.71 10.84 57.56
C MET A 52 -34.09 10.87 56.16
N LYS A 53 -32.78 11.13 56.07
CA LYS A 53 -32.07 11.11 54.79
C LYS A 53 -31.34 9.79 54.59
N TYR A 54 -31.31 9.28 53.36
CA TYR A 54 -30.77 7.98 53.00
C TYR A 54 -29.65 8.09 51.96
N SER A 55 -28.74 7.12 52.02
CA SER A 55 -27.71 6.87 51.02
C SER A 55 -27.69 5.37 50.73
N PHE A 56 -27.72 4.97 49.47
CA PHE A 56 -27.69 3.55 49.09
C PHE A 56 -26.48 3.25 48.22
N ASP A 57 -25.72 2.22 48.56
CA ASP A 57 -24.71 1.60 47.71
C ASP A 57 -25.11 0.13 47.48
N VAL A 58 -25.50 -0.16 46.25
CA VAL A 58 -26.09 -1.43 45.82
C VAL A 58 -25.11 -2.14 44.89
N LEU A 59 -24.75 -3.36 45.25
CA LEU A 59 -23.87 -4.23 44.47
C LEU A 59 -24.63 -5.51 44.12
N CYS A 60 -24.66 -5.88 42.84
CA CYS A 60 -25.23 -7.15 42.42
C CYS A 60 -24.13 -8.18 42.14
N GLU A 61 -24.35 -9.40 42.61
CA GLU A 61 -23.49 -10.56 42.35
C GLU A 61 -24.15 -11.49 41.34
N ASN A 62 -23.34 -12.18 40.53
CA ASN A 62 -23.79 -13.24 39.63
C ASN A 62 -24.94 -12.85 38.68
N GLY A 63 -25.00 -11.57 38.28
CA GLY A 63 -26.02 -11.06 37.37
C GLY A 63 -27.41 -10.91 38.00
N ALA A 64 -27.49 -10.69 39.31
CA ALA A 64 -28.76 -10.42 39.98
C ALA A 64 -29.48 -9.19 39.39
N ASN A 65 -30.81 -9.25 39.43
CA ASN A 65 -31.69 -8.20 38.91
C ASN A 65 -32.26 -7.30 40.01
N ILE A 66 -32.50 -6.04 39.64
CA ILE A 66 -33.15 -5.02 40.46
C ILE A 66 -34.13 -4.23 39.60
N SER A 67 -35.16 -3.65 40.21
CA SER A 67 -36.05 -2.69 39.54
C SER A 67 -35.51 -1.28 39.74
N LEU A 68 -35.11 -0.61 38.66
CA LEU A 68 -34.53 0.74 38.69
C LEU A 68 -35.05 1.59 37.52
N PRO A 69 -36.03 2.47 37.76
CA PRO A 69 -36.57 3.37 36.75
C PRO A 69 -35.58 4.48 36.38
N LEU A 70 -35.79 5.10 35.21
CA LEU A 70 -34.96 6.20 34.72
C LEU A 70 -34.90 7.37 35.72
N ASN A 71 -33.69 7.91 35.93
CA ASN A 71 -33.33 9.00 36.84
C ASN A 71 -33.63 8.77 38.33
N ALA A 72 -34.39 7.73 38.70
CA ALA A 72 -34.61 7.30 40.08
C ALA A 72 -35.00 8.45 41.04
N LYS A 73 -35.91 9.32 40.58
CA LYS A 73 -36.39 10.49 41.35
C LYS A 73 -37.10 10.02 42.63
N ALA A 74 -36.65 10.50 43.79
CA ALA A 74 -37.24 10.19 45.10
C ALA A 74 -36.95 11.29 46.12
N THR A 75 -37.84 11.46 47.09
CA THR A 75 -37.56 12.27 48.29
C THR A 75 -36.68 11.49 49.26
N ASN A 76 -35.95 12.22 50.10
CA ASN A 76 -35.13 11.70 51.19
C ASN A 76 -33.90 10.88 50.77
N ILE A 77 -33.66 10.63 49.49
CA ILE A 77 -32.47 9.93 49.01
C ILE A 77 -31.43 10.96 48.53
N ARG A 78 -30.29 11.05 49.22
CA ARG A 78 -29.20 11.96 48.85
C ARG A 78 -28.14 11.33 47.97
N LYS A 79 -27.94 10.01 48.06
CA LYS A 79 -26.94 9.28 47.28
C LYS A 79 -27.50 7.94 46.85
N LEU A 80 -27.32 7.61 45.57
CA LEU A 80 -27.67 6.32 45.01
C LEU A 80 -26.51 5.84 44.14
N ARG A 81 -25.90 4.73 44.55
CA ARG A 81 -24.83 4.05 43.84
C ARG A 81 -25.29 2.63 43.54
N VAL A 82 -25.20 2.23 42.27
CA VAL A 82 -25.59 0.89 41.82
C VAL A 82 -24.49 0.34 40.92
N ARG A 83 -24.04 -0.88 41.20
CA ARG A 83 -22.94 -1.54 40.48
C ARG A 83 -23.27 -2.97 40.10
N ASP A 84 -22.86 -3.34 38.88
CA ASP A 84 -22.86 -4.73 38.37
C ASP A 84 -24.24 -5.41 38.31
N CYS A 85 -25.31 -4.61 38.25
CA CYS A 85 -26.70 -5.08 38.27
C CYS A 85 -27.35 -5.20 36.88
N ILE A 86 -28.32 -6.11 36.77
CA ILE A 86 -29.31 -6.09 35.68
C ILE A 86 -30.51 -5.25 36.15
N ALA A 87 -30.79 -4.15 35.48
CA ALA A 87 -31.88 -3.25 35.84
C ALA A 87 -33.11 -3.46 34.96
N THR A 88 -34.28 -3.65 35.58
CA THR A 88 -35.60 -3.69 34.92
C THR A 88 -36.34 -2.38 35.15
N ASP A 89 -37.51 -2.23 34.51
CA ASP A 89 -38.47 -1.14 34.77
C ASP A 89 -37.99 0.27 34.41
N TYR A 90 -37.04 0.37 33.48
CA TYR A 90 -36.50 1.65 32.98
C TYR A 90 -37.59 2.67 32.60
N TYR A 91 -38.67 2.23 31.96
CA TYR A 91 -39.77 3.08 31.50
C TYR A 91 -40.91 3.27 32.52
N ALA A 92 -40.83 2.70 33.73
CA ALA A 92 -41.94 2.71 34.69
C ALA A 92 -42.38 4.13 35.08
N ASP A 93 -41.44 5.08 35.14
CA ASP A 93 -41.71 6.48 35.51
C ASP A 93 -41.80 7.44 34.32
N TYR A 94 -41.77 6.95 33.09
CA TYR A 94 -41.56 7.77 31.89
C TYR A 94 -42.68 8.79 31.60
N LEU A 95 -43.90 8.52 32.08
CA LEU A 95 -45.07 9.41 31.95
C LEU A 95 -45.64 9.80 33.32
N ASN A 96 -44.85 9.66 34.39
CA ASN A 96 -45.29 9.92 35.75
C ASN A 96 -45.02 11.39 36.14
N TYR A 97 -45.95 12.27 35.77
CA TYR A 97 -45.86 13.71 36.06
C TYR A 97 -45.87 14.05 37.56
N ALA A 98 -46.39 13.17 38.43
CA ALA A 98 -46.42 13.41 39.88
C ALA A 98 -45.01 13.47 40.50
N LEU A 99 -44.00 12.96 39.82
CA LEU A 99 -42.60 13.02 40.27
C LEU A 99 -41.97 14.39 40.06
N ASP A 100 -42.58 15.27 39.26
CA ASP A 100 -42.12 16.66 39.10
C ASP A 100 -42.38 17.49 40.37
N ASP A 101 -43.36 17.09 41.19
CA ASP A 101 -43.66 17.74 42.47
C ASP A 101 -42.68 17.35 43.58
N PHE A 102 -41.84 16.34 43.34
CA PHE A 102 -40.86 15.87 44.33
C PHE A 102 -39.66 16.83 44.35
N PRO A 103 -39.25 17.36 45.52
CA PRO A 103 -38.08 18.23 45.60
C PRO A 103 -36.81 17.54 45.09
N ASP A 104 -35.92 18.32 44.50
CA ASP A 104 -34.57 17.87 44.17
C ASP A 104 -33.76 17.67 45.45
N GLU A 105 -33.29 16.45 45.70
CA GLU A 105 -32.49 16.13 46.90
C GLU A 105 -31.28 15.23 46.63
N LEU A 106 -31.24 14.58 45.46
CA LEU A 106 -30.18 13.64 45.08
C LEU A 106 -28.90 14.39 44.72
N GLU A 107 -27.84 14.18 45.49
CA GLU A 107 -26.54 14.83 45.28
C GLU A 107 -25.56 13.97 44.50
N GLU A 108 -25.68 12.64 44.59
CA GLU A 108 -24.78 11.69 43.95
C GLU A 108 -25.56 10.55 43.31
N TYR A 109 -25.42 10.41 41.99
CA TYR A 109 -26.03 9.36 41.19
C TYR A 109 -24.94 8.60 40.43
N VAL A 110 -24.71 7.34 40.81
CA VAL A 110 -23.62 6.51 40.27
C VAL A 110 -24.17 5.18 39.80
N LEU A 111 -24.06 4.94 38.50
CA LEU A 111 -24.38 3.69 37.84
C LEU A 111 -23.13 3.17 37.12
N ILE A 112 -22.69 1.97 37.47
CA ILE A 112 -21.51 1.35 36.87
C ILE A 112 -21.84 -0.09 36.45
N ASN A 113 -21.52 -0.45 35.21
CA ASN A 113 -21.72 -1.80 34.66
C ASN A 113 -23.18 -2.28 34.73
N ILE A 114 -24.14 -1.36 34.53
CA ILE A 114 -25.56 -1.70 34.54
C ILE A 114 -26.00 -2.23 33.17
N LYS A 115 -26.76 -3.33 33.18
CA LYS A 115 -27.43 -3.88 32.00
C LYS A 115 -28.92 -3.62 32.12
N TYR A 116 -29.45 -2.68 31.35
CA TYR A 116 -30.88 -2.43 31.30
C TYR A 116 -31.58 -3.46 30.43
N LEU A 117 -32.55 -4.17 30.99
CA LEU A 117 -33.48 -5.01 30.26
C LEU A 117 -34.70 -4.15 29.89
N LEU A 118 -34.80 -3.79 28.61
CA LEU A 118 -35.83 -2.92 28.08
C LEU A 118 -36.89 -3.71 27.34
N SER A 119 -38.15 -3.59 27.76
CA SER A 119 -39.29 -4.03 26.96
C SER A 119 -39.50 -3.07 25.79
N VAL A 120 -39.44 -3.61 24.57
CA VAL A 120 -39.68 -2.82 23.36
C VAL A 120 -41.14 -2.37 23.29
N GLN A 121 -42.08 -3.17 23.81
CA GLN A 121 -43.49 -2.79 23.92
C GLN A 121 -43.67 -1.59 24.87
N SER A 122 -43.08 -1.61 26.07
CA SER A 122 -43.14 -0.48 27.01
C SER A 122 -42.51 0.79 26.44
N MET A 123 -41.41 0.66 25.69
CA MET A 123 -40.77 1.77 24.98
C MET A 123 -41.72 2.37 23.93
N VAL A 124 -42.31 1.54 23.06
CA VAL A 124 -43.24 1.99 22.01
C VAL A 124 -44.45 2.69 22.61
N GLN A 125 -45.03 2.14 23.68
CA GLN A 125 -46.15 2.77 24.39
C GLN A 125 -45.75 4.12 24.99
N SER A 126 -44.56 4.21 25.58
CA SER A 126 -44.02 5.45 26.16
C SER A 126 -43.83 6.54 25.11
N TYR A 127 -43.35 6.19 23.91
CA TYR A 127 -43.14 7.14 22.82
C TYR A 127 -44.43 7.53 22.08
N ARG A 128 -45.40 6.62 21.96
CA ARG A 128 -46.71 6.92 21.34
C ARG A 128 -47.55 7.89 22.16
N LYS A 129 -47.51 7.75 23.49
CA LYS A 129 -48.25 8.58 24.45
C LYS A 129 -47.57 9.92 24.74
N GLN A 130 -46.45 10.22 24.07
CA GLN A 130 -45.75 11.48 24.24
C GLN A 130 -46.66 12.65 23.83
N SER A 131 -47.07 13.45 24.83
CA SER A 131 -47.57 14.82 24.66
C SER A 131 -46.40 15.73 24.25
N ASP A 132 -46.69 16.95 23.77
CA ASP A 132 -45.70 17.93 23.31
C ASP A 132 -44.55 18.22 24.31
N SER A 133 -44.66 17.81 25.59
CA SER A 133 -43.58 17.84 26.58
C SER A 133 -43.55 16.62 27.51
N LEU A 134 -42.35 16.14 27.84
CA LEU A 134 -42.12 15.09 28.84
C LEU A 134 -42.08 15.68 30.26
N PRO A 135 -42.33 14.87 31.31
CA PRO A 135 -42.09 15.26 32.70
C PRO A 135 -40.65 15.80 32.92
N LYS A 136 -40.48 16.83 33.77
CA LYS A 136 -39.17 17.41 34.11
C LYS A 136 -38.24 16.34 34.66
N ASN A 137 -38.71 15.45 35.53
CA ASN A 137 -37.92 14.40 36.14
C ASN A 137 -37.36 13.42 35.11
N VAL A 138 -38.06 13.17 34.00
CA VAL A 138 -37.61 12.29 32.92
C VAL A 138 -36.54 12.97 32.07
N GLU A 139 -36.70 14.27 31.80
CA GLU A 139 -35.72 15.02 31.01
C GLU A 139 -34.46 15.37 31.80
N CYS A 140 -34.61 15.79 33.05
CA CYS A 140 -33.57 16.44 33.85
C CYS A 140 -33.16 15.67 35.12
N GLY A 141 -34.07 14.88 35.70
CA GLY A 141 -33.86 14.27 37.02
C GLY A 141 -33.75 15.34 38.11
N ASP A 142 -32.84 15.15 39.07
CA ASP A 142 -32.54 16.10 40.16
C ASP A 142 -31.50 17.16 39.75
N ASP A 143 -31.76 17.92 38.69
CA ASP A 143 -30.77 18.83 38.09
C ASP A 143 -30.28 19.94 39.04
N GLU A 144 -31.08 20.36 40.01
CA GLU A 144 -30.75 21.47 40.91
C GLU A 144 -29.76 21.05 42.02
N THR A 145 -29.83 19.81 42.52
CA THR A 145 -29.01 19.36 43.67
C THR A 145 -27.86 18.42 43.31
N LEU A 146 -27.88 17.81 42.12
CA LEU A 146 -26.90 16.82 41.71
C LEU A 146 -25.49 17.43 41.59
N LYS A 147 -24.53 16.85 42.32
CA LYS A 147 -23.11 17.24 42.35
C LYS A 147 -22.23 16.28 41.58
N ILE A 148 -22.57 14.99 41.59
CA ILE A 148 -21.83 13.91 40.94
C ILE A 148 -22.79 13.03 40.16
N LYS A 149 -22.53 12.88 38.86
CA LYS A 149 -23.24 11.95 38.00
C LYS A 149 -22.25 11.04 37.28
N ILE A 150 -22.32 9.73 37.54
CA ILE A 150 -21.49 8.72 36.90
C ILE A 150 -22.40 7.67 36.27
N GLU A 151 -22.29 7.48 34.96
CA GLU A 151 -23.03 6.51 34.16
C GLU A 151 -22.04 5.78 33.25
N ARG A 152 -21.32 4.81 33.84
CA ARG A 152 -20.19 4.13 33.19
C ARG A 152 -20.59 2.72 32.74
N ASN A 153 -20.24 2.38 31.50
CA ASN A 153 -20.45 1.04 30.94
C ASN A 153 -21.93 0.57 31.05
N LEU A 154 -22.85 1.47 30.71
CA LEU A 154 -24.27 1.15 30.62
C LEU A 154 -24.55 0.43 29.30
N THR A 155 -25.27 -0.68 29.37
CA THR A 155 -25.69 -1.46 28.21
C THR A 155 -27.20 -1.67 28.22
N TYR A 156 -27.79 -1.77 27.04
CA TYR A 156 -29.24 -1.90 26.86
C TYR A 156 -29.53 -3.16 26.07
N ILE A 157 -30.32 -4.05 26.66
CA ILE A 157 -30.77 -5.31 26.08
C ILE A 157 -32.27 -5.15 25.82
N PHE A 158 -32.68 -5.29 24.57
CA PHE A 158 -34.07 -5.14 24.16
C PHE A 158 -34.74 -6.51 24.08
N SER A 159 -35.84 -6.73 24.80
CA SER A 159 -36.64 -7.95 24.67
C SER A 159 -37.51 -7.87 23.42
N ASN A 160 -37.50 -8.93 22.61
CA ASN A 160 -38.14 -8.94 21.29
C ASN A 160 -39.63 -9.32 21.41
N ASP A 161 -40.38 -8.47 22.10
CA ASP A 161 -41.78 -8.71 22.48
C ASP A 161 -42.77 -7.95 21.58
N LEU A 162 -42.37 -7.59 20.35
CA LEU A 162 -43.19 -6.81 19.42
C LEU A 162 -43.98 -7.69 18.44
N ASP A 163 -45.23 -7.29 18.19
CA ASP A 163 -46.02 -7.74 17.05
C ASP A 163 -45.49 -7.16 15.72
N ASP A 164 -45.73 -7.87 14.62
CA ASP A 164 -45.16 -7.54 13.30
C ASP A 164 -45.61 -6.17 12.76
N MET A 165 -46.84 -5.75 13.06
CA MET A 165 -47.35 -4.41 12.72
C MET A 165 -46.58 -3.29 13.46
N GLU A 166 -46.15 -3.54 14.69
CA GLU A 166 -45.41 -2.54 15.48
C GLU A 166 -43.96 -2.42 15.04
N LYS A 167 -43.37 -3.50 14.51
CA LYS A 167 -42.02 -3.49 13.92
C LYS A 167 -41.96 -2.57 12.69
N GLU A 168 -42.99 -2.55 11.86
CA GLU A 168 -43.05 -1.71 10.65
C GLU A 168 -43.12 -0.20 10.98
N GLN A 169 -43.82 0.16 12.06
CA GLN A 169 -43.97 1.56 12.49
C GLN A 169 -42.81 2.09 13.34
N LEU A 170 -41.90 1.22 13.78
CA LEU A 170 -40.87 1.53 14.76
C LEU A 170 -39.97 2.70 14.33
N GLY A 171 -39.56 2.72 13.05
CA GLY A 171 -38.75 3.80 12.49
C GLY A 171 -39.41 5.17 12.57
N THR A 172 -40.72 5.24 12.28
CA THR A 172 -41.49 6.49 12.35
C THR A 172 -41.66 6.98 13.79
N ILE A 173 -41.90 6.08 14.73
CA ILE A 173 -42.04 6.40 16.16
C ILE A 173 -40.71 6.97 16.69
N PHE A 174 -39.58 6.33 16.37
CA PHE A 174 -38.26 6.82 16.74
C PHE A 174 -37.93 8.18 16.10
N ALA A 175 -38.24 8.36 14.82
CA ALA A 175 -37.99 9.63 14.14
C ALA A 175 -38.78 10.79 14.79
N ARG A 176 -40.07 10.56 15.10
CA ARG A 176 -40.90 11.54 15.80
C ARG A 176 -40.36 11.85 17.20
N PHE A 177 -39.92 10.84 17.94
CA PHE A 177 -39.31 11.01 19.26
C PHE A 177 -38.05 11.90 19.20
N ILE A 178 -37.14 11.63 18.26
CA ILE A 178 -35.90 12.41 18.09
C ILE A 178 -36.22 13.87 17.75
N ILE A 179 -37.17 14.10 16.84
CA ILE A 179 -37.60 15.45 16.44
C ILE A 179 -38.22 16.17 17.63
N GLY A 180 -39.15 15.54 18.34
CA GLY A 180 -39.81 16.12 19.52
C GLY A 180 -38.81 16.51 20.60
N ARG A 181 -37.80 15.67 20.87
CA ARG A 181 -36.75 15.97 21.86
C ARG A 181 -35.86 17.14 21.43
N ARG A 182 -35.62 17.33 20.13
CA ARG A 182 -34.83 18.46 19.61
C ARG A 182 -35.60 19.79 19.63
N ILE A 183 -36.92 19.74 19.46
CA ILE A 183 -37.80 20.93 19.49
C ILE A 183 -38.18 21.32 20.92
N SER A 184 -38.03 20.42 21.90
CA SER A 184 -38.31 20.70 23.31
C SER A 184 -37.60 21.98 23.76
N SER A 185 -38.38 22.93 24.28
CA SER A 185 -37.90 24.22 24.76
C SER A 185 -37.29 24.13 26.16
N ARG A 186 -37.49 23.01 26.86
CA ARG A 186 -37.04 22.82 28.24
C ARG A 186 -35.54 22.49 28.25
N LYS A 187 -34.79 23.27 29.02
CA LYS A 187 -33.35 23.10 29.21
C LYS A 187 -33.08 22.78 30.67
N CYS A 188 -32.41 21.67 30.93
CA CYS A 188 -32.02 21.26 32.28
C CYS A 188 -30.87 22.14 32.78
N HIS A 189 -30.95 22.58 34.03
CA HIS A 189 -29.97 23.47 34.64
C HIS A 189 -29.24 22.76 35.77
N PHE A 190 -28.11 22.13 35.44
CA PHE A 190 -27.26 21.44 36.40
C PHE A 190 -26.40 22.42 37.19
N ALA A 191 -27.02 23.15 38.12
CA ALA A 191 -26.41 24.26 38.85
C ALA A 191 -25.17 23.85 39.67
N ASN A 192 -25.21 22.65 40.25
CA ASN A 192 -24.23 22.17 41.23
C ASN A 192 -23.37 20.99 40.73
N LEU A 193 -23.57 20.53 39.50
CA LEU A 193 -22.89 19.35 38.97
C LEU A 193 -21.40 19.66 38.74
N HIS A 194 -20.52 18.97 39.45
CA HIS A 194 -19.07 19.13 39.37
C HIS A 194 -18.38 18.05 38.55
N LEU A 195 -18.91 16.83 38.59
CA LEU A 195 -18.37 15.68 37.88
C LEU A 195 -19.47 14.98 37.08
N LEU A 196 -19.25 14.86 35.77
CA LEU A 196 -20.07 14.10 34.85
C LEU A 196 -19.20 13.05 34.15
N ASP A 197 -19.44 11.78 34.44
CA ASP A 197 -18.77 10.67 33.78
C ASP A 197 -19.80 9.84 33.00
N THR A 198 -19.62 9.76 31.68
CA THR A 198 -20.44 8.92 30.80
C THR A 198 -19.57 8.01 29.92
N SER A 199 -18.40 7.64 30.44
CA SER A 199 -17.38 6.84 29.76
C SER A 199 -17.79 5.40 29.51
N VAL A 200 -17.03 4.72 28.65
CA VAL A 200 -17.27 3.32 28.26
C VAL A 200 -18.66 3.17 27.63
N SER A 201 -18.93 3.96 26.60
CA SER A 201 -20.24 3.98 25.94
C SER A 201 -20.07 3.82 24.43
N ARG A 202 -20.41 2.63 23.90
CA ARG A 202 -20.26 2.32 22.47
C ARG A 202 -21.38 2.90 21.59
N SER A 203 -22.42 3.45 22.19
CA SER A 203 -23.66 3.88 21.51
C SER A 203 -23.81 5.40 21.42
N LYS A 204 -22.74 6.17 21.67
CA LYS A 204 -22.80 7.63 21.56
C LYS A 204 -23.10 8.05 20.12
N SER A 205 -24.18 8.81 19.95
CA SER A 205 -24.55 9.41 18.66
C SER A 205 -23.50 10.43 18.20
N ARG A 206 -23.40 10.64 16.88
CA ARG A 206 -22.61 11.73 16.30
C ARG A 206 -23.01 13.11 16.84
N PHE A 207 -24.28 13.26 17.22
CA PHE A 207 -24.86 14.50 17.77
C PHE A 207 -24.81 14.55 19.31
N TYR A 208 -24.02 13.68 19.96
CA TYR A 208 -23.99 13.59 21.41
C TYR A 208 -23.63 14.93 22.07
N ALA A 209 -22.60 15.63 21.58
CA ALA A 209 -22.17 16.90 22.17
C ALA A 209 -23.21 18.02 21.97
N GLU A 210 -23.86 18.07 20.81
CA GLU A 210 -25.00 18.98 20.55
C GLU A 210 -26.12 18.69 21.54
N SER A 211 -26.54 17.42 21.63
CA SER A 211 -27.62 17.01 22.54
C SER A 211 -27.29 17.31 24.00
N LEU A 212 -26.02 17.10 24.40
CA LEU A 212 -25.55 17.38 25.74
C LEU A 212 -25.60 18.88 26.07
N THR A 213 -25.34 19.78 25.12
CA THR A 213 -25.14 21.21 25.38
C THR A 213 -26.31 22.09 24.98
N GLU A 214 -27.15 21.67 24.03
CA GLU A 214 -28.36 22.39 23.63
C GLU A 214 -29.47 22.24 24.68
N GLN A 215 -29.57 21.04 25.27
CA GLN A 215 -30.59 20.67 26.25
C GLN A 215 -30.17 20.91 27.70
N ASN A 216 -28.87 21.12 27.97
CA ASN A 216 -28.39 21.23 29.35
C ASN A 216 -27.42 22.39 29.54
N ARG A 217 -27.42 22.99 30.74
CA ARG A 217 -26.48 24.01 31.17
C ARG A 217 -25.62 23.49 32.32
N PHE A 218 -24.31 23.71 32.23
CA PHE A 218 -23.32 23.19 33.19
C PHE A 218 -22.43 24.31 33.78
N PRO A 219 -22.99 25.23 34.59
CA PRO A 219 -22.25 26.36 35.13
C PRO A 219 -21.15 25.98 36.15
N ALA A 220 -21.23 24.79 36.76
CA ALA A 220 -20.34 24.35 37.83
C ALA A 220 -19.47 23.12 37.50
N LEU A 221 -19.57 22.60 36.28
CA LEU A 221 -18.89 21.36 35.88
C LEU A 221 -17.39 21.56 35.78
N ARG A 222 -16.63 20.73 36.51
CA ARG A 222 -15.17 20.75 36.55
C ARG A 222 -14.56 19.58 35.81
N VAL A 223 -15.19 18.41 35.89
CA VAL A 223 -14.68 17.18 35.25
C VAL A 223 -15.76 16.60 34.34
N LEU A 224 -15.42 16.44 33.07
CA LEU A 224 -16.22 15.72 32.09
C LEU A 224 -15.42 14.52 31.58
N ASN A 225 -15.91 13.31 31.82
CA ASN A 225 -15.31 12.08 31.31
C ASN A 225 -16.19 11.44 30.24
N ILE A 226 -15.64 11.33 29.03
CA ILE A 226 -16.24 10.71 27.85
C ILE A 226 -15.24 9.80 27.14
N SER A 227 -14.32 9.19 27.92
CA SER A 227 -13.37 8.20 27.43
C SER A 227 -14.07 6.91 26.97
N HIS A 228 -13.38 6.09 26.17
CA HIS A 228 -13.88 4.80 25.68
C HIS A 228 -15.26 4.89 24.99
N SER A 229 -15.51 5.97 24.25
CA SER A 229 -16.83 6.29 23.68
C SER A 229 -16.90 6.27 22.15
N VAL A 230 -15.85 5.74 21.50
CA VAL A 230 -15.76 5.60 20.03
C VAL A 230 -15.88 6.95 19.29
N ILE A 231 -15.45 8.04 19.93
CA ILE A 231 -15.52 9.39 19.35
C ILE A 231 -14.42 9.56 18.29
N HIS A 232 -14.80 9.98 17.08
CA HIS A 232 -13.88 10.08 15.94
C HIS A 232 -13.24 11.47 15.75
N TYR A 233 -13.86 12.51 16.29
CA TYR A 233 -13.39 13.90 16.17
C TYR A 233 -13.80 14.69 17.41
N ILE A 234 -13.13 15.82 17.65
CA ILE A 234 -13.49 16.75 18.74
C ILE A 234 -14.74 17.53 18.30
N PRO A 235 -15.89 17.40 18.99
CA PRO A 235 -17.09 18.19 18.71
C PRO A 235 -16.88 19.69 18.88
N GLU A 236 -17.63 20.51 18.14
CA GLU A 236 -17.49 21.97 18.14
C GLU A 236 -17.65 22.59 19.53
N GLN A 237 -18.61 22.11 20.31
CA GLN A 237 -18.89 22.62 21.66
C GLN A 237 -17.74 22.38 22.63
N PHE A 238 -16.92 21.35 22.41
CA PHE A 238 -15.70 21.13 23.20
C PHE A 238 -14.53 21.96 22.68
N LYS A 239 -14.52 22.37 21.40
CA LYS A 239 -13.56 23.34 20.87
C LYS A 239 -13.83 24.76 21.39
N THR A 240 -15.10 25.08 21.70
CA THR A 240 -15.55 26.35 22.32
C THR A 240 -16.05 26.15 23.74
N TRP A 241 -15.39 25.26 24.49
CA TRP A 241 -15.83 24.80 25.81
C TRP A 241 -16.14 25.94 26.81
N TRP A 242 -15.45 27.09 26.73
CA TRP A 242 -15.66 28.22 27.65
C TRP A 242 -17.08 28.80 27.58
N LEU A 243 -17.80 28.60 26.48
CA LEU A 243 -19.20 29.01 26.32
C LEU A 243 -20.17 28.06 27.03
N TYR A 244 -19.85 26.77 27.06
CA TYR A 244 -20.75 25.71 27.52
C TYR A 244 -20.40 25.18 28.93
N PHE A 245 -19.13 25.26 29.30
CA PHE A 245 -18.53 24.68 30.51
C PHE A 245 -17.56 25.68 31.17
N PRO A 246 -18.04 26.82 31.69
CA PRO A 246 -17.18 27.93 32.11
C PRO A 246 -16.20 27.60 33.25
N LYS A 247 -16.47 26.55 34.05
CA LYS A 247 -15.64 26.11 35.18
C LYS A 247 -14.90 24.78 34.93
N LEU A 248 -14.84 24.33 33.67
CA LEU A 248 -14.19 23.07 33.34
C LEU A 248 -12.71 23.13 33.72
N GLU A 249 -12.19 22.02 34.24
CA GLU A 249 -10.78 21.86 34.63
C GLU A 249 -10.18 20.61 33.94
N TYR A 250 -11.00 19.58 33.69
CA TYR A 250 -10.58 18.33 33.08
C TYR A 250 -11.62 17.80 32.10
N LEU A 251 -11.18 17.56 30.85
CA LEU A 251 -11.95 16.85 29.83
C LEU A 251 -11.22 15.58 29.44
N ASP A 252 -11.78 14.43 29.79
CA ASP A 252 -11.24 13.13 29.40
C ASP A 252 -11.88 12.64 28.10
N MET A 253 -11.08 12.61 27.03
CA MET A 253 -11.41 12.00 25.74
C MET A 253 -10.42 10.89 25.39
N SER A 254 -9.80 10.27 26.38
CA SER A 254 -8.86 9.15 26.17
C SER A 254 -9.56 7.90 25.61
N TYR A 255 -8.80 7.00 24.99
CA TYR A 255 -9.32 5.74 24.43
C TYR A 255 -10.49 5.91 23.44
N ASN A 256 -10.43 6.97 22.63
CA ASN A 256 -11.36 7.23 21.54
C ASN A 256 -10.66 6.98 20.19
N ARG A 257 -11.24 7.46 19.08
CA ARG A 257 -10.73 7.29 17.71
C ARG A 257 -10.37 8.63 17.05
N ILE A 258 -10.00 9.62 17.86
CA ILE A 258 -9.68 10.97 17.38
C ILE A 258 -8.39 10.92 16.56
N GLN A 259 -8.40 11.53 15.38
CA GLN A 259 -7.26 11.54 14.45
C GLN A 259 -6.52 12.89 14.41
N GLU A 260 -7.20 13.98 14.75
CA GLU A 260 -6.65 15.33 14.67
C GLU A 260 -7.06 16.18 15.88
N ILE A 261 -6.13 17.01 16.37
CA ILE A 261 -6.38 17.99 17.42
C ILE A 261 -6.48 19.38 16.76
N VAL A 262 -7.70 19.90 16.65
CA VAL A 262 -7.98 21.24 16.11
C VAL A 262 -8.69 22.09 17.14
N PHE A 263 -8.07 23.20 17.52
CA PHE A 263 -8.68 24.24 18.35
C PHE A 263 -8.92 25.50 17.54
N HIS A 264 -10.01 26.22 17.82
CA HIS A 264 -10.32 27.48 17.18
C HIS A 264 -9.23 28.54 17.43
N THR A 265 -8.78 29.19 16.37
CA THR A 265 -7.69 30.19 16.39
C THR A 265 -8.15 31.53 16.95
N ASN A 266 -9.44 31.86 16.85
CA ASN A 266 -10.00 33.16 17.23
C ASN A 266 -10.57 33.12 18.65
N THR A 267 -9.70 33.27 19.66
CA THR A 267 -10.10 33.32 21.09
C THR A 267 -10.00 34.73 21.68
N LYS A 268 -10.16 35.77 20.88
CA LYS A 268 -10.22 37.16 21.38
C LYS A 268 -11.34 37.35 22.42
N GLU A 269 -12.35 36.49 22.42
CA GLU A 269 -13.44 36.49 23.42
C GLU A 269 -13.05 35.85 24.76
N MET A 270 -12.03 35.00 24.78
CA MET A 270 -11.58 34.28 25.98
C MET A 270 -10.81 35.20 26.95
N THR A 271 -10.33 36.36 26.49
CA THR A 271 -9.54 37.30 27.30
C THR A 271 -10.37 38.14 28.26
N ASN A 272 -11.69 38.22 28.08
CA ASN A 272 -12.56 39.04 28.93
C ASN A 272 -13.11 38.28 30.15
N HIS A 273 -12.93 36.96 30.23
CA HIS A 273 -13.44 36.13 31.32
C HIS A 273 -12.29 35.40 32.01
N HIS A 274 -12.34 35.27 33.34
CA HIS A 274 -11.37 34.54 34.15
C HIS A 274 -11.58 33.03 33.96
N VAL A 275 -11.15 32.51 32.80
CA VAL A 275 -11.35 31.11 32.41
C VAL A 275 -10.26 30.23 33.05
N PRO A 276 -10.62 29.15 33.76
CA PRO A 276 -9.65 28.24 34.36
C PRO A 276 -8.79 27.52 33.31
N ILE A 277 -7.64 26.98 33.75
CA ILE A 277 -6.79 26.18 32.87
C ILE A 277 -7.42 24.78 32.73
N VAL A 278 -7.77 24.40 31.50
CA VAL A 278 -8.35 23.07 31.20
C VAL A 278 -7.30 22.10 30.73
N THR A 279 -7.34 20.89 31.26
CA THR A 279 -6.63 19.73 30.72
C THR A 279 -7.53 18.94 29.79
N PHE A 280 -7.12 18.81 28.53
CA PHE A 280 -7.70 17.90 27.55
C PHE A 280 -6.86 16.63 27.53
N ASP A 281 -7.47 15.49 27.85
CA ASP A 281 -6.82 14.19 27.74
C ASP A 281 -7.20 13.51 26.42
N PHE A 282 -6.24 13.44 25.49
CA PHE A 282 -6.35 12.71 24.23
C PHE A 282 -5.42 11.49 24.19
N THR A 283 -5.02 10.94 25.33
CA THR A 283 -4.20 9.73 25.36
C THR A 283 -4.92 8.54 24.73
N TYR A 284 -4.17 7.58 24.17
CA TYR A 284 -4.75 6.37 23.55
C TYR A 284 -5.80 6.64 22.45
N ASN A 285 -5.56 7.64 21.60
CA ASN A 285 -6.38 7.93 20.42
C ASN A 285 -5.66 7.47 19.14
N ASN A 286 -6.14 7.88 17.96
CA ASN A 286 -5.58 7.52 16.66
C ASN A 286 -4.85 8.71 16.00
N ILE A 287 -4.22 9.57 16.80
CA ILE A 287 -3.52 10.75 16.31
C ILE A 287 -2.17 10.33 15.73
N SER A 288 -1.96 10.57 14.45
CA SER A 288 -0.73 10.15 13.76
C SER A 288 0.19 11.30 13.37
N ARG A 289 -0.36 12.48 13.05
CA ARG A 289 0.42 13.61 12.53
C ARG A 289 0.84 14.58 13.63
N LEU A 290 2.12 14.93 13.64
CA LEU A 290 2.70 15.94 14.51
C LEU A 290 3.16 17.15 13.69
N SER A 291 2.95 18.36 14.20
CA SER A 291 3.46 19.57 13.56
C SER A 291 3.87 20.61 14.61
N VAL A 292 4.92 21.37 14.29
CA VAL A 292 5.38 22.50 15.12
C VAL A 292 4.27 23.53 15.32
N ARG A 293 3.46 23.75 14.27
CA ARG A 293 2.30 24.67 14.32
C ARG A 293 1.32 24.27 15.41
N ASN A 294 1.02 22.96 15.55
CA ASN A 294 0.11 22.48 16.59
C ASN A 294 0.72 22.63 17.99
N PHE A 295 2.01 22.33 18.16
CA PHE A 295 2.71 22.54 19.44
C PHE A 295 2.71 24.01 19.85
N GLU A 296 3.11 24.93 18.97
CA GLU A 296 3.12 26.36 19.30
C GLU A 296 1.70 26.91 19.54
N ARG A 297 0.67 26.40 18.86
CA ARG A 297 -0.73 26.75 19.16
C ARG A 297 -1.12 26.36 20.59
N ILE A 298 -0.74 25.17 21.04
CA ILE A 298 -0.99 24.68 22.40
C ILE A 298 -0.20 25.52 23.42
N ILE A 299 1.09 25.76 23.15
CA ILE A 299 1.99 26.48 24.07
C ILE A 299 1.62 27.96 24.18
N LYS A 300 1.19 28.60 23.09
CA LYS A 300 0.75 30.01 23.08
C LYS A 300 -0.49 30.21 23.94
N LYS A 301 -1.37 29.21 24.05
CA LYS A 301 -2.61 29.28 24.83
C LYS A 301 -2.43 28.68 26.23
N LYS A 302 -1.99 29.52 27.19
CA LYS A 302 -1.76 29.12 28.59
C LYS A 302 -2.98 28.52 29.31
N GLY A 303 -4.20 28.79 28.83
CA GLY A 303 -5.46 28.26 29.37
C GLY A 303 -5.76 26.81 28.98
N ILE A 304 -4.94 26.19 28.12
CA ILE A 304 -5.15 24.82 27.65
C ILE A 304 -3.88 23.99 27.90
N PHE A 305 -4.06 22.81 28.48
CA PHE A 305 -3.06 21.76 28.61
C PHE A 305 -3.56 20.52 27.89
N VAL A 306 -2.73 19.87 27.07
CA VAL A 306 -3.18 18.79 26.17
C VAL A 306 -2.32 17.55 26.33
N LYS A 307 -2.85 16.49 26.93
CA LYS A 307 -2.18 15.18 26.97
C LYS A 307 -2.42 14.44 25.66
N MET A 308 -1.38 13.84 25.09
CA MET A 308 -1.44 13.14 23.79
C MET A 308 -0.52 11.92 23.74
N GLU A 309 -0.07 11.44 24.89
CA GLU A 309 0.74 10.23 25.03
C GLU A 309 0.00 9.00 24.48
N ASN A 310 0.77 7.97 24.11
CA ASN A 310 0.23 6.69 23.62
C ASN A 310 -0.69 6.84 22.41
N ASN A 311 -0.34 7.71 21.46
CA ASN A 311 -0.97 7.83 20.15
C ASN A 311 -0.05 7.24 19.06
N PRO A 312 -0.59 6.73 17.94
CA PRO A 312 0.18 6.11 16.88
C PRO A 312 0.88 7.14 15.98
N PHE A 313 1.81 7.91 16.56
CA PHE A 313 2.52 8.96 15.85
C PHE A 313 3.37 8.38 14.70
N ASN A 314 3.15 8.93 13.51
CA ASN A 314 3.91 8.61 12.32
C ASN A 314 5.11 9.54 12.21
N CYS A 315 6.28 8.99 12.48
CA CYS A 315 7.59 9.64 12.43
C CYS A 315 8.37 9.25 11.17
N SER A 316 7.68 9.06 10.04
CA SER A 316 8.32 8.88 8.73
C SER A 316 9.10 10.14 8.31
N CYS A 317 10.05 9.99 7.39
CA CYS A 317 10.81 11.12 6.86
C CYS A 317 9.93 12.05 6.00
N THR A 318 9.24 12.99 6.65
CA THR A 318 8.53 14.11 6.01
C THR A 318 9.16 15.42 6.46
N ASP A 319 9.00 16.49 5.67
CA ASP A 319 9.55 17.80 6.05
C ASP A 319 8.93 18.33 7.35
N GLU A 320 7.64 18.08 7.59
CA GLU A 320 6.98 18.42 8.86
C GLU A 320 7.60 17.70 10.07
N MET A 321 7.99 16.43 9.91
CA MET A 321 8.63 15.67 10.99
C MET A 321 10.06 16.14 11.24
N LYS A 322 10.81 16.50 10.19
CA LYS A 322 12.14 17.12 10.33
C LYS A 322 12.05 18.41 11.14
N ASP A 323 11.06 19.26 10.84
CA ASP A 323 10.79 20.48 11.60
C ASP A 323 10.45 20.19 13.07
N VAL A 324 9.61 19.18 13.32
CA VAL A 324 9.26 18.75 14.68
C VAL A 324 10.50 18.30 15.45
N LEU A 325 11.36 17.46 14.87
CA LEU A 325 12.56 16.98 15.54
C LEU A 325 13.57 18.12 15.80
N LYS A 326 13.74 19.03 14.84
CA LYS A 326 14.55 20.23 15.01
C LYS A 326 14.03 21.09 16.15
N TYR A 327 12.72 21.34 16.17
CA TYR A 327 12.04 22.09 17.23
C TYR A 327 12.23 21.45 18.61
N ILE A 328 12.06 20.13 18.72
CA ILE A 328 12.27 19.40 19.99
C ILE A 328 13.72 19.52 20.48
N LYS A 329 14.72 19.52 19.59
CA LYS A 329 16.14 19.59 19.97
C LYS A 329 16.63 20.99 20.33
N GLU A 330 16.24 21.99 19.54
CA GLU A 330 16.72 23.36 19.68
C GLU A 330 15.98 24.13 20.79
N THR A 331 14.77 23.68 21.17
CA THR A 331 13.99 24.36 22.21
C THR A 331 14.54 24.07 23.62
N ASN A 332 14.75 25.14 24.40
CA ASN A 332 15.08 25.01 25.82
C ASN A 332 13.82 24.71 26.66
N TRP A 333 13.52 23.41 26.82
CA TRP A 333 12.38 22.89 27.59
C TRP A 333 12.38 23.24 29.08
N ASN A 334 13.52 23.65 29.66
CA ASN A 334 13.60 24.04 31.07
C ASN A 334 13.20 25.50 31.32
N SER A 335 13.09 26.30 30.27
CA SER A 335 12.67 27.71 30.39
C SER A 335 11.24 27.84 30.94
N LYS A 336 10.94 28.96 31.59
CA LYS A 336 9.60 29.24 32.19
C LYS A 336 8.45 29.09 31.18
N LYS A 337 8.70 29.35 29.89
CA LYS A 337 7.71 29.20 28.81
C LYS A 337 7.38 27.74 28.51
N TYR A 338 8.39 26.87 28.45
CA TYR A 338 8.25 25.50 27.95
C TYR A 338 8.22 24.42 29.04
N ARG A 339 8.58 24.75 30.29
CA ARG A 339 8.67 23.79 31.42
C ARG A 339 7.42 22.94 31.61
N ARG A 340 6.22 23.50 31.45
CA ARG A 340 4.95 22.76 31.54
C ARG A 340 4.77 21.72 30.42
N TYR A 341 5.38 21.95 29.25
CA TYR A 341 5.19 21.16 28.04
C TYR A 341 6.32 20.14 27.79
N GLN A 342 7.15 19.87 28.81
CA GLN A 342 8.27 18.93 28.71
C GLN A 342 7.83 17.51 28.29
N TYR A 343 6.57 17.13 28.54
CA TYR A 343 6.00 15.85 28.11
C TYR A 343 6.02 15.67 26.57
N LEU A 344 5.98 16.75 25.78
CA LEU A 344 6.08 16.69 24.31
C LEU A 344 7.39 16.01 23.86
N THR A 345 8.45 16.14 24.65
CA THR A 345 9.74 15.50 24.36
C THR A 345 9.74 13.99 24.59
N LYS A 346 8.77 13.50 25.37
CA LYS A 346 8.57 12.11 25.77
C LYS A 346 7.50 11.39 24.92
N LEU A 347 7.00 12.02 23.86
CA LEU A 347 6.13 11.33 22.90
C LEU A 347 6.94 10.25 22.18
N GLN A 348 6.30 9.09 21.94
CA GLN A 348 6.93 7.93 21.31
C GLN A 348 6.42 7.76 19.88
N CYS A 349 7.32 7.41 18.96
CA CYS A 349 6.93 7.08 17.59
C CYS A 349 6.31 5.69 17.53
N HIS A 350 5.30 5.52 16.69
CA HIS A 350 4.68 4.22 16.41
C HIS A 350 5.06 3.69 15.03
N HIS A 351 5.16 4.59 14.06
CA HIS A 351 5.65 4.30 12.71
C HIS A 351 6.85 5.20 12.36
N PRO A 352 7.75 4.76 11.47
CA PRO A 352 7.92 3.40 10.94
C PRO A 352 8.40 2.37 11.99
N GLU A 353 8.28 1.07 11.70
CA GLU A 353 8.55 -0.03 12.65
C GLU A 353 9.99 -0.03 13.20
N ASN A 354 10.97 0.45 12.43
CA ASN A 354 12.37 0.55 12.85
C ASN A 354 12.61 1.52 14.02
N ILE A 355 11.71 2.48 14.26
CA ILE A 355 11.82 3.48 15.35
C ILE A 355 10.64 3.43 16.33
N LYS A 356 9.83 2.37 16.28
CA LYS A 356 8.70 2.17 17.15
C LYS A 356 9.12 2.15 18.63
N GLY A 357 8.39 2.89 19.46
CA GLY A 357 8.65 3.03 20.90
C GLY A 357 9.76 4.02 21.27
N ARG A 358 10.54 4.54 20.31
CA ARG A 358 11.57 5.55 20.59
C ARG A 358 10.96 6.92 20.86
N PHE A 359 11.54 7.65 21.81
CA PHE A 359 11.13 9.01 22.16
C PHE A 359 11.58 10.04 21.12
N LEU A 360 10.75 11.05 20.83
CA LEU A 360 11.08 12.13 19.88
C LEU A 360 12.42 12.81 20.19
N LYS A 361 12.73 13.08 21.46
CA LYS A 361 13.98 13.72 21.85
C LYS A 361 15.23 12.88 21.53
N SER A 362 15.09 11.55 21.49
CA SER A 362 16.18 10.62 21.24
C SER A 362 16.47 10.38 19.75
N LEU A 363 15.59 10.87 18.86
CA LEU A 363 15.70 10.64 17.42
C LEU A 363 16.52 11.73 16.74
N SER A 364 17.29 11.35 15.73
CA SER A 364 18.00 12.22 14.80
C SER A 364 17.46 12.09 13.39
N ILE A 365 17.77 13.04 12.51
CA ILE A 365 17.31 13.01 11.12
C ILE A 365 17.80 11.75 10.40
N TYR A 366 18.99 11.26 10.75
CA TYR A 366 19.56 10.02 10.22
C TYR A 366 18.75 8.78 10.63
N ASP A 367 18.14 8.77 11.82
CA ASP A 367 17.31 7.64 12.29
C ASP A 367 16.02 7.46 11.47
N LEU A 368 15.57 8.51 10.75
CA LEU A 368 14.36 8.43 9.92
C LEU A 368 14.62 7.73 8.57
N ASN A 369 15.87 7.36 8.27
CA ASN A 369 16.28 6.83 6.97
C ASN A 369 15.75 7.69 5.82
N CYS A 370 15.93 9.02 5.94
CA CYS A 370 15.59 9.97 4.87
C CYS A 370 16.35 9.70 3.56
N ASP A 371 17.43 8.94 3.64
CA ASP A 371 18.25 8.48 2.51
C ASP A 371 17.59 7.25 1.86
N PHE A 372 16.32 7.38 1.46
CA PHE A 372 15.67 6.44 0.54
C PHE A 372 16.24 6.64 -0.89
N GLU A 373 17.56 6.62 -1.02
CA GLU A 373 18.33 6.71 -2.27
C GLU A 373 18.31 5.40 -3.08
N LEU A 374 17.52 4.39 -2.68
CA LEU A 374 17.39 3.17 -3.48
C LEU A 374 16.55 3.36 -4.76
N MET A 375 15.65 4.34 -4.80
CA MET A 375 14.85 4.64 -6.00
C MET A 375 15.68 5.09 -7.20
N PRO A 376 16.62 6.06 -7.09
CA PRO A 376 17.46 6.41 -8.23
C PRO A 376 18.38 5.26 -8.66
N ILE A 377 18.91 4.47 -7.71
CA ILE A 377 19.81 3.35 -8.02
C ILE A 377 19.06 2.24 -8.78
N THR A 378 17.86 1.85 -8.31
CA THR A 378 17.05 0.82 -8.98
C THR A 378 16.58 1.27 -10.36
N VAL A 379 16.16 2.53 -10.52
CA VAL A 379 15.79 3.08 -11.84
C VAL A 379 16.99 3.12 -12.77
N ALA A 380 18.17 3.54 -12.30
CA ALA A 380 19.39 3.56 -13.10
C ALA A 380 19.79 2.15 -13.58
N LEU A 381 19.71 1.14 -12.70
CA LEU A 381 20.01 -0.25 -13.05
C LEU A 381 19.01 -0.81 -14.07
N CYS A 382 17.71 -0.51 -13.94
CA CYS A 382 16.70 -0.93 -14.91
C CYS A 382 16.92 -0.30 -16.30
N VAL A 383 17.22 1.00 -16.35
CA VAL A 383 17.52 1.71 -17.61
C VAL A 383 18.78 1.14 -18.25
N PHE A 384 19.83 0.91 -17.47
CA PHE A 384 21.07 0.33 -17.96
C PHE A 384 20.87 -1.10 -18.52
N SER A 385 20.10 -1.93 -17.81
CA SER A 385 19.74 -3.28 -18.27
C SER A 385 18.94 -3.24 -19.58
N PHE A 386 18.02 -2.30 -19.74
CA PHE A 386 17.22 -2.15 -20.97
C PHE A 386 18.09 -1.71 -22.15
N ILE A 387 18.99 -0.74 -21.94
CA ILE A 387 19.94 -0.30 -22.98
C ILE A 387 20.83 -1.47 -23.43
N ILE A 388 21.38 -2.24 -22.48
CA ILE A 388 22.19 -3.43 -22.81
C ILE A 388 21.37 -4.44 -23.61
N PHE A 389 20.13 -4.71 -23.22
CA PHE A 389 19.28 -5.64 -23.94
C PHE A 389 19.04 -5.20 -25.39
N VAL A 390 18.71 -3.93 -25.62
CA VAL A 390 18.53 -3.36 -26.96
C VAL A 390 19.82 -3.47 -27.79
N LEU A 391 20.97 -3.14 -27.20
CA LEU A 391 22.28 -3.27 -27.87
C LEU A 391 22.57 -4.73 -28.25
N ILE A 392 22.29 -5.70 -27.36
CA ILE A 392 22.46 -7.13 -27.66
C ILE A 392 21.54 -7.55 -28.80
N VAL A 393 20.26 -7.13 -28.80
CA VAL A 393 19.30 -7.46 -29.87
C VAL A 393 19.78 -6.88 -31.22
N ILE A 394 20.27 -5.64 -31.24
CA ILE A 394 20.84 -5.02 -32.45
C ILE A 394 22.08 -5.78 -32.92
N MET A 395 23.01 -6.11 -32.01
CA MET A 395 24.21 -6.89 -32.32
C MET A 395 23.88 -8.28 -32.87
N LEU A 396 22.87 -8.95 -32.33
CA LEU A 396 22.43 -10.26 -32.81
C LEU A 396 21.73 -10.16 -34.17
N LYS A 397 20.86 -9.16 -34.39
CA LYS A 397 20.13 -8.95 -35.65
C LYS A 397 21.07 -8.63 -36.82
N TYR A 398 22.07 -7.78 -36.58
CA TYR A 398 22.99 -7.31 -37.63
C TYR A 398 24.36 -8.00 -37.60
N ARG A 399 24.47 -9.15 -36.93
CA ARG A 399 25.75 -9.85 -36.67
C ARG A 399 26.64 -10.00 -37.92
N ARG A 400 26.08 -10.39 -39.07
CA ARG A 400 26.84 -10.57 -40.33
C ARG A 400 27.34 -9.25 -40.90
N GLU A 401 26.48 -8.23 -40.93
CA GLU A 401 26.84 -6.90 -41.45
C GLU A 401 27.87 -6.20 -40.57
N ILE A 402 27.70 -6.32 -39.25
CA ILE A 402 28.67 -5.83 -38.27
C ILE A 402 30.01 -6.54 -38.47
N GLN A 403 30.03 -7.87 -38.62
CA GLN A 403 31.28 -8.61 -38.87
C GLN A 403 32.00 -8.17 -40.16
N ILE A 404 31.27 -7.96 -41.26
CA ILE A 404 31.84 -7.49 -42.53
C ILE A 404 32.40 -6.08 -42.36
N LEU A 405 31.63 -5.15 -41.78
CA LEU A 405 32.05 -3.76 -41.55
C LEU A 405 33.23 -3.65 -40.57
N PHE A 406 33.25 -4.48 -39.52
CA PHE A 406 34.36 -4.53 -38.55
C PHE A 406 35.65 -5.00 -39.21
N PHE A 407 35.56 -6.00 -40.10
CA PHE A 407 36.70 -6.54 -40.83
C PHE A 407 37.23 -5.56 -41.88
N THR A 408 36.35 -4.98 -42.71
CA THR A 408 36.77 -4.16 -43.86
C THR A 408 37.09 -2.71 -43.51
N ARG A 409 36.57 -2.16 -42.40
CA ARG A 409 36.82 -0.76 -41.98
C ARG A 409 37.73 -0.64 -40.76
N PHE A 410 37.62 -1.54 -39.79
CA PHE A 410 38.38 -1.46 -38.53
C PHE A 410 39.57 -2.43 -38.47
N HIS A 411 39.83 -3.21 -39.54
CA HIS A 411 40.96 -4.14 -39.68
C HIS A 411 41.11 -5.13 -38.50
N CYS A 412 40.02 -5.42 -37.79
CA CYS A 412 40.01 -6.33 -36.65
C CYS A 412 39.60 -7.74 -37.11
N THR A 413 40.50 -8.71 -36.94
CA THR A 413 40.25 -10.13 -37.20
C THR A 413 39.52 -10.75 -36.00
N LEU A 414 38.29 -11.21 -36.20
CA LEU A 414 37.58 -11.96 -35.16
C LEU A 414 38.20 -13.36 -34.98
N PRO A 415 38.16 -13.94 -33.77
CA PRO A 415 38.65 -15.30 -33.54
C PRO A 415 37.81 -16.27 -34.38
N CYS A 416 38.49 -17.14 -35.15
CA CYS A 416 37.96 -18.05 -36.19
C CYS A 416 38.03 -17.56 -37.64
N GLN A 417 38.87 -16.58 -37.97
CA GLN A 417 39.22 -16.32 -39.36
C GLN A 417 40.36 -17.25 -39.83
N PRO A 418 40.28 -17.85 -41.02
CA PRO A 418 41.38 -18.67 -41.57
C PRO A 418 42.59 -17.77 -41.86
N SER A 419 43.76 -18.22 -41.41
CA SER A 419 45.05 -17.60 -41.74
C SER A 419 45.29 -17.70 -43.24
N GLN A 420 45.85 -16.64 -43.85
CA GLN A 420 46.30 -16.66 -45.24
C GLN A 420 47.21 -17.87 -45.46
N THR A 421 46.72 -18.88 -46.18
CA THR A 421 47.59 -19.89 -46.76
C THR A 421 48.21 -19.24 -48.00
N ASN A 422 49.54 -19.08 -47.99
CA ASN A 422 50.31 -18.75 -49.20
C ASN A 422 50.16 -19.90 -50.19
N ASP A 423 49.09 -19.89 -50.96
CA ASP A 423 49.07 -20.60 -52.23
C ASP A 423 49.79 -19.70 -53.24
N ASP A 424 50.85 -20.21 -53.86
CA ASP A 424 51.66 -19.57 -54.91
C ASP A 424 50.85 -19.40 -56.22
N LYS A 425 49.71 -18.72 -56.14
CA LYS A 425 48.82 -18.40 -57.26
C LYS A 425 49.09 -16.99 -57.76
N ILE A 426 49.09 -16.84 -59.09
CA ILE A 426 49.44 -15.61 -59.79
C ILE A 426 48.33 -14.57 -59.63
N PHE A 427 47.08 -15.03 -59.59
CA PHE A 427 45.88 -14.19 -59.50
C PHE A 427 45.04 -14.48 -58.25
N ASP A 428 44.38 -13.45 -57.72
CA ASP A 428 43.42 -13.53 -56.62
C ASP A 428 42.10 -14.15 -57.07
N ALA A 429 41.65 -13.80 -58.27
CA ALA A 429 40.46 -14.36 -58.87
C ALA A 429 40.50 -14.34 -60.40
N PHE A 430 40.00 -15.41 -61.03
CA PHE A 430 39.64 -15.44 -62.44
C PHE A 430 38.20 -14.95 -62.60
N VAL A 431 37.95 -14.03 -63.54
CA VAL A 431 36.62 -13.47 -63.78
C VAL A 431 36.11 -13.94 -65.15
N SER A 432 35.06 -14.77 -65.15
CA SER A 432 34.32 -15.17 -66.34
C SER A 432 33.06 -14.32 -66.50
N TYR A 433 32.85 -13.76 -67.70
CA TYR A 433 31.79 -12.80 -68.01
C TYR A 433 31.43 -12.85 -69.51
N SER A 434 30.22 -12.40 -69.87
CA SER A 434 29.86 -12.26 -71.29
C SER A 434 30.57 -11.07 -71.94
N ASN A 435 30.88 -11.17 -73.23
CA ASN A 435 31.45 -10.05 -74.00
C ASN A 435 30.57 -8.80 -73.94
N ASP A 436 29.26 -8.96 -73.86
CA ASP A 436 28.30 -7.84 -73.78
C ASP A 436 28.33 -7.13 -72.42
N ASP A 437 28.87 -7.77 -71.38
CA ASP A 437 28.99 -7.20 -70.02
C ASP A 437 30.38 -6.60 -69.75
N LYS A 438 31.24 -6.60 -70.77
CA LYS A 438 32.66 -6.22 -70.70
C LYS A 438 32.86 -4.84 -70.09
N ASP A 439 32.08 -3.84 -70.50
CA ASP A 439 32.24 -2.46 -70.03
C ASP A 439 32.03 -2.33 -68.51
N TRP A 440 31.05 -3.06 -67.97
CA TRP A 440 30.80 -3.07 -66.53
C TRP A 440 31.90 -3.81 -65.77
N VAL A 441 32.35 -4.96 -66.27
CA VAL A 441 33.42 -5.74 -65.63
C VAL A 441 34.73 -4.97 -65.61
N HIS A 442 35.15 -4.41 -66.75
CA HIS A 442 36.36 -3.61 -66.79
C HIS A 442 36.24 -2.37 -65.90
N SER A 443 35.13 -1.66 -65.88
CA SER A 443 35.00 -0.48 -65.01
C SER A 443 35.00 -0.82 -63.51
N THR A 444 34.44 -1.98 -63.12
CA THR A 444 34.34 -2.43 -61.72
C THR A 444 35.65 -2.99 -61.19
N PHE A 445 36.41 -3.71 -62.01
CA PHE A 445 37.68 -4.35 -61.63
C PHE A 445 38.93 -3.59 -62.11
N ASP A 446 38.78 -2.42 -62.73
CA ASP A 446 39.90 -1.54 -63.08
C ASP A 446 40.55 -0.94 -61.83
N TYR A 447 41.84 -1.22 -61.70
CA TYR A 447 42.73 -0.72 -60.66
C TYR A 447 42.68 0.82 -60.52
N ASN A 448 42.49 1.54 -61.63
CA ASN A 448 42.54 3.00 -61.64
C ASN A 448 41.27 3.66 -61.07
N LYS A 449 40.14 2.95 -61.02
CA LYS A 449 38.85 3.48 -60.55
C LYS A 449 38.51 3.07 -59.12
N HIS A 450 38.93 1.90 -58.67
CA HIS A 450 38.59 1.39 -57.33
C HIS A 450 39.82 1.15 -56.45
N LYS A 451 40.29 2.19 -55.74
CA LYS A 451 41.45 2.14 -54.81
C LYS A 451 41.36 1.02 -53.75
N ARG A 452 40.16 0.57 -53.38
CA ARG A 452 39.96 -0.51 -52.39
C ARG A 452 40.22 -1.92 -52.94
N LEU A 453 40.10 -2.13 -54.25
CA LEU A 453 40.37 -3.40 -54.93
C LEU A 453 41.78 -3.46 -55.56
N ALA A 454 42.51 -2.35 -55.50
CA ALA A 454 43.82 -2.16 -56.13
C ALA A 454 44.88 -3.19 -55.71
N HIS A 455 44.77 -3.78 -54.52
CA HIS A 455 45.72 -4.78 -54.02
C HIS A 455 45.48 -6.20 -54.54
N LEU A 456 44.39 -6.44 -55.27
CA LEU A 456 44.00 -7.75 -55.80
C LEU A 456 44.29 -7.85 -57.29
N LYS A 457 44.76 -9.02 -57.74
CA LYS A 457 45.05 -9.30 -59.16
C LYS A 457 43.93 -10.15 -59.76
N PHE A 458 43.19 -9.59 -60.72
CA PHE A 458 42.14 -10.29 -61.45
C PHE A 458 42.64 -10.78 -62.80
N CYS A 459 42.41 -12.06 -63.12
CA CYS A 459 42.66 -12.63 -64.45
C CYS A 459 41.41 -12.46 -65.32
N MET A 460 41.56 -11.85 -66.49
CA MET A 460 40.47 -11.64 -67.44
C MET A 460 40.84 -12.19 -68.82
N HIS A 461 39.91 -12.92 -69.43
CA HIS A 461 40.15 -13.62 -70.69
C HIS A 461 40.58 -12.72 -71.86
N HIS A 462 40.12 -11.47 -71.89
CA HIS A 462 40.53 -10.50 -72.93
C HIS A 462 41.94 -9.93 -72.77
N LYS A 463 42.55 -10.04 -71.59
CA LYS A 463 43.81 -9.38 -71.26
C LYS A 463 44.96 -10.37 -71.09
N ASP A 464 44.68 -11.51 -70.46
CA ASP A 464 45.71 -12.41 -69.94
C ASP A 464 45.81 -13.75 -70.71
N PHE A 465 44.98 -13.95 -71.73
CA PHE A 465 45.03 -15.17 -72.55
C PHE A 465 46.22 -15.17 -73.51
N VAL A 466 46.91 -16.31 -73.57
CA VAL A 466 48.09 -16.48 -74.42
C VAL A 466 47.65 -16.87 -75.83
N ALA A 467 48.07 -16.09 -76.83
CA ALA A 467 47.81 -16.37 -78.24
C ALA A 467 48.50 -17.68 -78.66
N GLY A 468 47.79 -18.53 -79.41
CA GLY A 468 48.30 -19.82 -79.91
C GLY A 468 47.85 -21.06 -79.12
N LYS A 469 47.09 -20.91 -78.03
CA LYS A 469 46.40 -22.00 -77.32
C LYS A 469 44.90 -21.99 -77.60
N THR A 470 44.24 -23.14 -77.40
CA THR A 470 42.77 -23.18 -77.46
C THR A 470 42.18 -22.36 -76.31
N ILE A 471 40.97 -21.82 -76.52
CA ILE A 471 40.33 -21.00 -75.49
C ILE A 471 40.07 -21.83 -74.21
N LEU A 472 39.76 -23.12 -74.36
CA LEU A 472 39.62 -24.06 -73.24
C LEU A 472 40.89 -24.17 -72.41
N GLU A 473 42.05 -24.37 -73.05
CA GLU A 473 43.34 -24.45 -72.35
C GLU A 473 43.67 -23.17 -71.58
N ASN A 474 43.26 -22.01 -72.12
CA ASN A 474 43.45 -20.73 -71.46
C ASN A 474 42.54 -20.56 -70.25
N ILE A 475 41.30 -21.05 -70.30
CA ILE A 475 40.35 -21.00 -69.16
C ILE A 475 40.81 -21.93 -68.04
N VAL A 476 41.12 -23.19 -68.36
CA VAL A 476 41.59 -24.19 -67.37
C VAL A 476 42.83 -23.65 -66.67
N LYS A 477 43.79 -23.12 -67.43
CA LYS A 477 44.99 -22.51 -66.86
C LYS A 477 44.68 -21.28 -66.00
N SER A 478 43.78 -20.40 -66.42
CA SER A 478 43.40 -19.20 -65.64
C SER A 478 42.68 -19.55 -64.34
N VAL A 479 41.86 -20.61 -64.36
CA VAL A 479 41.20 -21.18 -63.18
C VAL A 479 42.22 -21.85 -62.26
N GLU A 480 43.26 -22.49 -62.79
CA GLU A 480 44.36 -23.07 -62.01
C GLU A 480 45.29 -22.01 -61.41
N ASP A 481 45.58 -20.92 -62.13
CA ASP A 481 46.48 -19.86 -61.69
C ASP A 481 45.82 -18.84 -60.74
N SER A 482 44.52 -19.02 -60.45
CA SER A 482 43.70 -18.15 -59.59
C SER A 482 43.28 -18.81 -58.27
N ARG A 483 43.19 -18.03 -57.19
CA ARG A 483 42.67 -18.51 -55.88
C ARG A 483 41.15 -18.71 -55.87
N HIS A 484 40.43 -17.82 -56.55
CA HIS A 484 38.98 -17.84 -56.64
C HIS A 484 38.54 -17.85 -58.10
N THR A 485 37.35 -18.39 -58.36
CA THR A 485 36.69 -18.24 -59.66
C THR A 485 35.43 -17.41 -59.45
N MET A 486 35.37 -16.28 -60.14
CA MET A 486 34.27 -15.34 -60.10
C MET A 486 33.49 -15.41 -61.41
N ILE A 487 32.18 -15.53 -61.31
CA ILE A 487 31.28 -15.52 -62.47
C ILE A 487 30.40 -14.30 -62.37
N VAL A 488 30.39 -13.48 -63.42
CA VAL A 488 29.46 -12.37 -63.57
C VAL A 488 28.24 -12.89 -64.34
N LEU A 489 27.18 -13.19 -63.60
CA LEU A 489 25.95 -13.76 -64.12
C LEU A 489 25.01 -12.64 -64.58
N SER A 490 24.65 -12.68 -65.85
CA SER A 490 23.68 -11.84 -66.55
C SER A 490 22.84 -12.70 -67.51
N LYS A 491 21.80 -12.15 -68.13
CA LYS A 491 21.06 -12.83 -69.21
C LYS A 491 21.98 -13.10 -70.40
N ASN A 492 22.84 -12.14 -70.75
CA ASN A 492 23.83 -12.28 -71.82
C ASN A 492 24.82 -13.43 -71.55
N PHE A 493 25.17 -13.64 -70.28
CA PHE A 493 26.02 -14.75 -69.85
C PHE A 493 25.34 -16.11 -70.07
N ILE A 494 24.03 -16.18 -69.80
CA ILE A 494 23.25 -17.42 -69.94
C ILE A 494 23.03 -17.77 -71.42
N GLU A 495 22.77 -16.77 -72.26
CA GLU A 495 22.51 -16.96 -73.69
C GLU A 495 23.79 -17.28 -74.49
N SER A 496 24.96 -16.86 -74.01
CA SER A 496 26.24 -17.18 -74.64
C SER A 496 26.63 -18.64 -74.38
N HIS A 497 26.49 -19.49 -75.41
CA HIS A 497 26.90 -20.90 -75.35
C HIS A 497 28.37 -21.08 -74.96
N PHE A 498 29.22 -20.14 -75.37
CA PHE A 498 30.64 -20.16 -75.03
C PHE A 498 30.84 -19.92 -73.52
N CYS A 499 30.19 -18.88 -72.98
CA CYS A 499 30.27 -18.48 -71.58
C CYS A 499 29.67 -19.52 -70.61
N MET A 500 28.54 -20.12 -71.00
CA MET A 500 27.90 -21.21 -70.26
C MET A 500 28.80 -22.46 -70.17
N TRP A 501 29.57 -22.73 -71.21
CA TRP A 501 30.53 -23.83 -71.20
C TRP A 501 31.75 -23.52 -70.31
N GLU A 502 32.30 -22.30 -70.35
CA GLU A 502 33.36 -21.88 -69.42
C GLU A 502 32.90 -22.01 -67.95
N PHE A 503 31.64 -21.63 -67.68
CA PHE A 503 31.01 -21.78 -66.38
C PHE A 503 30.93 -23.24 -65.95
N GLN A 504 30.49 -24.14 -66.83
CA GLN A 504 30.37 -25.57 -66.53
C GLN A 504 31.72 -26.21 -66.22
N GLU A 505 32.76 -25.87 -66.97
CA GLU A 505 34.13 -26.36 -66.74
C GLU A 505 34.70 -25.81 -65.43
N ALA A 506 34.62 -24.50 -65.21
CA ALA A 506 35.05 -23.86 -63.97
C ALA A 506 34.29 -24.42 -62.75
N PHE A 507 32.99 -24.69 -62.90
CA PHE A 507 32.14 -25.29 -61.88
C PHE A 507 32.51 -26.75 -61.59
N GLN A 508 32.71 -27.56 -62.61
CA GLN A 508 33.16 -28.95 -62.44
C GLN A 508 34.52 -29.00 -61.76
N GLN A 509 35.49 -28.20 -62.20
CA GLN A 509 36.82 -28.18 -61.59
C GLN A 509 36.78 -27.67 -60.13
N SER A 510 35.94 -26.68 -59.84
CA SER A 510 35.71 -26.16 -58.47
C SER A 510 35.11 -27.22 -57.52
N ILE A 511 34.16 -28.03 -58.02
CA ILE A 511 33.53 -29.12 -57.26
C ILE A 511 34.46 -30.33 -57.09
N VAL A 512 35.11 -30.77 -58.16
CA VAL A 512 35.93 -31.99 -58.21
C VAL A 512 37.17 -31.84 -57.32
N GLU A 513 37.81 -30.67 -57.33
CA GLU A 513 38.99 -30.46 -56.50
C GLU A 513 38.68 -30.13 -55.04
N ARG A 514 37.41 -29.87 -54.66
CA ARG A 514 36.95 -29.47 -53.31
C ARG A 514 37.77 -28.32 -52.67
N LYS A 515 38.56 -27.58 -53.46
CA LYS A 515 39.59 -26.64 -52.98
C LYS A 515 39.36 -25.19 -53.41
N ARG A 516 38.44 -24.88 -54.32
CA ARG A 516 38.29 -23.54 -54.91
C ARG A 516 36.91 -22.94 -54.61
N HIS A 517 36.86 -21.67 -54.20
CA HIS A 517 35.61 -20.97 -53.87
C HIS A 517 35.06 -20.28 -55.11
N LEU A 518 33.90 -20.75 -55.57
CA LEU A 518 33.12 -20.10 -56.61
C LEU A 518 32.38 -18.90 -56.01
N ILE A 519 32.55 -17.71 -56.59
CA ILE A 519 31.82 -16.51 -56.21
C ILE A 519 30.97 -16.07 -57.39
N ILE A 520 29.66 -15.92 -57.17
CA ILE A 520 28.74 -15.47 -58.23
C ILE A 520 28.41 -14.01 -57.99
N ILE A 521 28.61 -13.17 -59.00
CA ILE A 521 28.14 -11.79 -59.01
C ILE A 521 26.92 -11.72 -59.90
N LEU A 522 25.80 -11.30 -59.34
CA LEU A 522 24.57 -11.07 -60.08
C LEU A 522 24.59 -9.64 -60.63
N LEU A 523 24.71 -9.51 -61.95
CA LEU A 523 24.71 -8.22 -62.65
C LEU A 523 23.30 -7.65 -62.79
N GLU A 524 22.29 -8.50 -62.88
CA GLU A 524 20.88 -8.14 -62.99
C GLU A 524 19.99 -9.23 -62.41
N ASP A 525 18.77 -8.88 -62.02
CA ASP A 525 17.82 -9.88 -61.54
C ASP A 525 17.31 -10.76 -62.69
N ILE A 526 17.65 -12.05 -62.63
CA ILE A 526 17.24 -13.06 -63.60
C ILE A 526 16.18 -13.96 -62.94
N PRO A 527 14.97 -14.09 -63.51
CA PRO A 527 13.94 -14.97 -62.97
C PRO A 527 14.41 -16.42 -62.84
N GLU A 528 14.06 -17.11 -61.75
CA GLU A 528 14.50 -18.49 -61.45
C GLU A 528 14.03 -19.54 -62.49
N ASN A 529 13.11 -19.16 -63.38
CA ASN A 529 12.59 -19.98 -64.47
C ASN A 529 13.49 -19.92 -65.72
N ASP A 530 14.21 -18.82 -65.90
CA ASP A 530 15.08 -18.58 -67.06
C ASP A 530 16.50 -19.13 -66.81
N LEU A 531 16.77 -19.62 -65.60
CA LEU A 531 18.06 -20.19 -65.24
C LEU A 531 18.17 -21.66 -65.63
N PRO A 532 19.26 -22.06 -66.31
CA PRO A 532 19.63 -23.45 -66.47
C PRO A 532 19.76 -24.15 -65.10
N HIS A 533 19.45 -25.45 -65.07
CA HIS A 533 19.40 -26.25 -63.84
C HIS A 533 20.71 -26.20 -63.04
N ASP A 534 21.86 -26.20 -63.73
CA ASP A 534 23.17 -26.14 -63.08
C ASP A 534 23.41 -24.78 -62.42
N VAL A 535 23.12 -23.67 -63.10
CA VAL A 535 23.24 -22.31 -62.55
C VAL A 535 22.31 -22.12 -61.34
N LYS A 536 21.08 -22.62 -61.43
CA LYS A 536 20.09 -22.62 -60.34
C LYS A 536 20.59 -23.38 -59.12
N ARG A 537 21.25 -24.53 -59.33
CA ARG A 537 21.90 -25.31 -58.26
C ARG A 537 23.08 -24.55 -57.66
N CYS A 538 23.88 -23.87 -58.48
CA CYS A 538 24.99 -23.04 -58.01
C CYS A 538 24.51 -21.90 -57.12
N MET A 539 23.49 -21.15 -57.53
CA MET A 539 22.94 -20.05 -56.74
C MET A 539 22.35 -20.50 -55.40
N LYS A 540 21.84 -21.73 -55.31
CA LYS A 540 21.36 -22.31 -54.04
C LYS A 540 22.50 -22.81 -53.14
N THR A 541 23.66 -23.12 -53.72
CA THR A 541 24.78 -23.77 -53.03
C THR A 541 25.88 -22.78 -52.63
N PHE A 542 26.12 -21.75 -53.45
CA PHE A 542 27.18 -20.77 -53.30
C PHE A 542 26.62 -19.39 -52.93
N THR A 543 27.43 -18.58 -52.26
CA THR A 543 27.09 -17.19 -51.95
C THR A 543 27.17 -16.34 -53.21
N TYR A 544 26.05 -15.71 -53.58
CA TYR A 544 26.03 -14.71 -54.65
C TYR A 544 25.99 -13.29 -54.08
N ILE A 545 26.56 -12.34 -54.82
CA ILE A 545 26.65 -10.92 -54.47
C ILE A 545 25.95 -10.14 -55.57
N ARG A 546 25.02 -9.23 -55.24
CA ARG A 546 24.33 -8.42 -56.24
C ARG A 546 25.06 -7.10 -56.45
N LYS A 547 25.12 -6.60 -57.69
CA LYS A 547 25.83 -5.34 -58.00
C LYS A 547 25.27 -4.12 -57.26
N ASP A 548 23.98 -4.14 -56.96
CA ASP A 548 23.18 -3.07 -56.36
C ASP A 548 23.21 -3.08 -54.82
N ASP A 549 23.95 -4.00 -54.20
CA ASP A 549 24.14 -4.00 -52.75
C ASP A 549 24.94 -2.76 -52.30
N ALA A 550 24.43 -2.01 -51.31
CA ALA A 550 25.05 -0.78 -50.79
C ALA A 550 26.47 -0.99 -50.19
N ILE A 551 26.82 -2.24 -49.89
CA ILE A 551 28.12 -2.69 -49.37
C ILE A 551 28.77 -3.73 -50.29
N PHE A 552 28.48 -3.69 -51.59
CA PHE A 552 28.99 -4.60 -52.61
C PHE A 552 30.50 -4.82 -52.50
N THR A 553 31.28 -3.75 -52.49
CA THR A 553 32.75 -3.83 -52.41
C THR A 553 33.25 -4.47 -51.11
N ASP A 554 32.58 -4.22 -49.99
CA ASP A 554 32.93 -4.80 -48.69
C ASP A 554 32.62 -6.30 -48.64
N ARG A 555 31.45 -6.72 -49.16
CA ARG A 555 31.09 -8.14 -49.29
C ARG A 555 32.01 -8.88 -50.24
N LEU A 556 32.40 -8.24 -51.35
CA LEU A 556 33.31 -8.81 -52.33
C LEU A 556 34.71 -9.01 -51.74
N LEU A 557 35.26 -7.99 -51.09
CA LEU A 557 36.55 -8.09 -50.37
C LEU A 557 36.51 -9.16 -49.29
N TYR A 558 35.43 -9.23 -48.51
CA TYR A 558 35.27 -10.26 -47.49
C TYR A 558 35.23 -11.67 -48.11
N SER A 559 34.53 -11.85 -49.23
CA SER A 559 34.40 -13.14 -49.92
C SER A 559 35.72 -13.59 -50.55
N LEU A 560 36.51 -12.67 -51.10
CA LEU A 560 37.85 -12.93 -51.64
C LEU A 560 38.90 -13.17 -50.55
N SER A 561 38.63 -12.73 -49.31
CA SER A 561 39.48 -13.01 -48.14
C SER A 561 39.19 -14.35 -47.46
N TYR A 562 38.16 -15.08 -47.90
CA TYR A 562 37.65 -16.27 -47.23
C TYR A 562 38.20 -17.57 -47.85
N SER A 563 38.97 -18.36 -47.09
CA SER A 563 39.37 -19.73 -47.47
C SER A 563 38.87 -20.75 -46.46
N ARG A 564 38.01 -21.71 -46.86
CA ARG A 564 37.67 -22.86 -45.99
C ARG A 564 38.92 -23.71 -45.75
N ARG A 565 39.22 -24.00 -44.48
CA ARG A 565 40.14 -25.08 -44.11
C ARG A 565 39.65 -26.42 -44.72
N PRO A 566 40.54 -27.32 -45.17
CA PRO A 566 40.12 -28.68 -45.50
C PRO A 566 39.57 -29.36 -44.23
N LEU A 567 38.47 -30.11 -44.37
CA LEU A 567 37.97 -30.97 -43.30
C LEU A 567 39.08 -31.97 -42.92
N PRO A 568 39.30 -32.26 -41.62
CA PRO A 568 40.33 -33.21 -41.23
C PRO A 568 40.02 -34.60 -41.80
N ALA A 569 41.03 -35.21 -42.42
CA ALA A 569 41.01 -36.59 -42.89
C ALA A 569 40.90 -37.55 -41.70
N LYS A 570 39.67 -37.97 -41.39
CA LYS A 570 39.38 -39.24 -40.73
C LYS A 570 38.35 -39.97 -41.57
N LEU A 571 38.84 -40.70 -42.58
CA LEU A 571 38.23 -41.82 -43.33
C LEU A 571 39.06 -42.06 -44.60
N ALA A 572 40.32 -42.46 -44.44
CA ALA A 572 41.16 -43.03 -45.51
C ALA A 572 42.43 -43.65 -44.89
N GLN A 573 42.23 -44.64 -44.04
CA GLN A 573 43.17 -45.62 -43.48
C GLN A 573 42.36 -46.27 -42.35
N ASP A 574 41.96 -47.54 -42.39
CA ASP A 574 42.63 -48.69 -42.96
C ASP A 574 41.61 -49.71 -43.49
N ASN A 575 42.00 -50.47 -44.52
CA ASN A 575 42.05 -51.94 -44.51
C ASN A 575 42.07 -52.50 -45.94
N GLU A 576 43.21 -53.05 -46.35
CA GLU A 576 43.18 -54.39 -46.93
C GLU A 576 43.41 -55.39 -45.80
N ALA A 577 42.37 -56.22 -45.58
CA ALA A 577 42.37 -57.58 -45.04
C ALA A 577 42.88 -57.81 -43.58
N PHE A 578 42.23 -58.57 -42.70
CA PHE A 578 41.23 -59.63 -42.89
C PHE A 578 40.59 -59.96 -41.52
N ASP A 579 39.27 -60.24 -41.54
CA ASP A 579 38.51 -61.14 -40.67
C ASP A 579 38.58 -61.04 -39.14
N ALA A 580 37.46 -60.67 -38.53
CA ALA A 580 36.50 -61.62 -37.95
C ALA A 580 35.69 -61.01 -36.79
N VAL A 581 34.37 -61.07 -36.95
CA VAL A 581 33.36 -61.32 -35.90
C VAL A 581 33.18 -60.23 -34.83
N ASP A 582 32.24 -59.33 -35.14
CA ASP A 582 30.95 -59.22 -34.46
C ASP A 582 30.97 -59.38 -32.92
N GLN A 583 30.73 -58.27 -32.19
CA GLN A 583 29.51 -58.16 -31.39
C GLN A 583 29.36 -56.81 -30.68
N LEU A 584 28.18 -56.21 -30.95
CA LEU A 584 27.27 -55.58 -29.99
C LEU A 584 27.60 -54.16 -29.46
N ALA A 585 27.07 -53.21 -30.23
CA ALA A 585 25.86 -52.46 -29.87
C ALA A 585 25.95 -51.31 -28.84
N ASP A 586 25.65 -50.13 -29.41
CA ASP A 586 24.56 -49.24 -29.02
C ASP A 586 24.77 -48.18 -27.92
N LYS A 587 24.82 -46.94 -28.45
CA LYS A 587 23.78 -45.90 -28.29
C LYS A 587 23.99 -44.75 -27.28
N LYS A 588 23.84 -43.58 -27.91
CA LYS A 588 23.02 -42.42 -27.52
C LYS A 588 23.65 -41.31 -26.67
N THR A 589 24.18 -40.33 -27.42
CA THR A 589 23.71 -38.93 -27.46
C THR A 589 22.36 -38.62 -26.79
N CYS A 590 22.28 -37.55 -25.99
CA CYS A 590 21.75 -36.22 -26.37
C CYS A 590 21.45 -35.29 -25.15
N ASN A 591 21.95 -34.05 -25.25
CA ASN A 591 21.24 -32.75 -25.14
C ASN A 591 20.28 -32.40 -23.98
N PHE A 592 20.46 -31.15 -23.48
CA PHE A 592 19.45 -30.15 -23.10
C PHE A 592 18.34 -30.54 -22.09
N LYS A 593 18.35 -29.94 -20.87
CA LYS A 593 17.39 -28.90 -20.42
C LYS A 593 17.51 -28.52 -18.93
N GLN A 594 17.56 -27.20 -18.71
CA GLN A 594 16.67 -26.39 -17.85
C GLN A 594 16.47 -26.70 -16.35
N SER A 595 16.95 -25.72 -15.56
CA SER A 595 16.20 -24.93 -14.55
C SER A 595 15.72 -25.54 -13.21
N VAL A 596 16.25 -24.94 -12.14
CA VAL A 596 15.51 -24.23 -11.07
C VAL A 596 14.88 -25.04 -9.90
N TYR A 597 15.06 -24.48 -8.70
CA TYR A 597 14.46 -24.72 -7.37
C TYR A 597 15.01 -25.84 -6.49
N GLU A 598 16.01 -25.48 -5.67
CA GLU A 598 16.09 -25.93 -4.28
C GLU A 598 15.09 -25.10 -3.45
N SER A 599 14.16 -25.76 -2.77
CA SER A 599 14.16 -25.81 -1.30
C SER A 599 13.05 -26.71 -0.76
N SER A 600 13.44 -27.54 0.23
CA SER A 600 12.64 -28.04 1.36
C SER A 600 11.58 -29.14 1.07
N VAL A 601 11.84 -30.42 1.33
CA VAL A 601 11.75 -31.14 2.62
C VAL A 601 10.30 -31.44 3.08
N ASN A 602 10.03 -32.76 3.23
CA ASN A 602 8.98 -33.46 4.00
C ASN A 602 7.54 -33.48 3.44
N LYS A 603 7.06 -34.66 3.02
CA LYS A 603 6.18 -35.59 3.79
C LYS A 603 4.85 -34.94 4.24
N LEU A 604 3.80 -35.04 3.42
CA LEU A 604 2.68 -36.00 3.50
C LEU A 604 1.62 -35.62 2.46
#